data_AF-A0A3M1M888-F1
#
_entry.id   AF-A0A3M1M888-F1
#
_cell.length_a   1.000
_cell.length_b   1.000
_cell.length_c   1.000
_cell.angle_alpha   90.00
_cell.angle_beta   90.00
_cell.angle_gamma   90.00
#
_symmetry.space_group_name_H-M   'P 1'
#
loop_
_entity.id
_entity.type
_entity.pdbx_description
1 polymer ?
#
loop_
_entity_poly.entity_id
_entity_poly.type
_entity_poly.pdbx_seq_one_letter_code
_entity_poly.pdbx_strand_id
1 'polypeptide(L)' 'ERMIRFSTDDLKALILDGIPGTPMPPWRPLLSDAEAEWIARYLRGEDAS' A
#
# COMPACT_ATOMS: atom_id res chain seq x y z
N GLU A 1 0.68 -6.99 -12.72
CA GLU A 1 1.51 -8.01 -12.03
C GLU A 1 1.27 -7.90 -10.53
N ARG A 2 1.24 -9.01 -9.78
CA ARG A 2 1.01 -8.97 -8.33
C ARG A 2 2.25 -8.45 -7.60
N MET A 3 2.07 -7.69 -6.52
CA MET A 3 3.18 -7.09 -5.76
C MET A 3 3.75 -8.05 -4.69
N ILE A 4 3.94 -9.33 -5.02
CA ILE A 4 4.35 -10.39 -4.08
C ILE A 4 5.77 -10.25 -3.52
N ARG A 5 6.58 -9.36 -4.09
CA ARG A 5 7.98 -9.11 -3.69
C ARG A 5 8.08 -8.21 -2.45
N PHE A 6 7.02 -7.47 -2.15
CA PHE A 6 6.93 -6.58 -1.00
C PHE A 6 6.04 -7.21 0.05
N SER A 7 6.35 -7.00 1.33
CA SER A 7 5.41 -7.37 2.39
C SER A 7 4.20 -6.44 2.40
N THR A 8 3.12 -6.86 3.06
CA THR A 8 1.93 -6.02 3.24
C THR A 8 2.28 -4.75 4.02
N ASP A 9 3.16 -4.85 5.02
CA ASP A 9 3.63 -3.69 5.80
C ASP A 9 4.48 -2.73 4.97
N ASP A 10 5.37 -3.25 4.11
CA ASP A 10 6.17 -2.40 3.22
C ASP A 10 5.28 -1.61 2.25
N LEU A 11 4.28 -2.28 1.67
CA LEU A 11 3.32 -1.63 0.77
C LEU A 11 2.45 -0.63 1.52
N LYS A 12 2.03 -0.95 2.74
CA LYS A 12 1.26 -0.02 3.59
C LYS A 12 2.06 1.25 3.87
N ALA A 13 3.32 1.12 4.25
CA ALA A 13 4.21 2.25 4.47
C ALA A 13 4.39 3.07 3.19
N LEU A 14 4.59 2.42 2.04
CA LEU A 14 4.71 3.10 0.75
C LEU A 14 3.44 3.87 0.36
N ILE A 15 2.25 3.33 0.66
CA ILE A 15 0.96 3.98 0.43
C ILE A 15 0.83 5.20 1.35
N LEU A 16 1.12 5.03 2.64
CA LEU A 16 0.93 6.10 3.62
C LEU A 16 1.95 7.23 3.45
N ASP A 17 3.21 6.89 3.22
CA ASP A 17 4.34 7.82 3.24
C ASP A 17 4.81 8.24 1.83
N GLY A 18 4.35 7.55 0.79
CA GLY A 18 4.75 7.80 -0.59
C GLY A 18 6.23 7.50 -0.83
N ILE A 19 6.73 7.95 -1.98
CA ILE A 19 8.16 7.92 -2.31
C ILE A 19 8.57 9.29 -2.84
N PRO A 20 9.44 10.04 -2.14
CA PRO A 20 9.93 11.33 -2.59
C PRO A 20 10.51 11.28 -4.01
N GLY A 21 10.16 12.27 -4.83
CA GLY A 21 10.65 12.38 -6.21
C GLY A 21 9.98 11.41 -7.20
N THR A 22 8.92 10.70 -6.79
CA THR A 22 8.11 9.85 -7.68
C THR A 22 6.65 10.34 -7.74
N PRO A 23 5.85 9.85 -8.70
CA PRO A 23 4.41 10.07 -8.72
C PRO A 23 3.61 9.37 -7.60
N MET A 24 4.26 8.80 -6.57
CA MET A 24 3.61 8.17 -5.43
C MET A 24 3.58 9.15 -4.23
N PRO A 25 2.53 9.97 -4.07
CA PRO A 25 2.42 10.90 -2.93
C PRO A 25 2.09 10.14 -1.62
N PRO A 26 2.32 10.78 -0.46
CA PRO A 26 1.85 10.25 0.82
C PRO A 26 0.33 10.36 0.94
N TRP A 27 -0.35 9.25 1.23
CA TRP A 27 -1.81 9.20 1.35
C TRP A 27 -2.33 9.28 2.79
N ARG A 28 -1.47 9.40 3.82
CA ARG A 28 -1.87 9.56 5.24
C ARG A 28 -3.01 10.54 5.51
N PRO A 29 -3.12 11.71 4.85
CA PRO A 29 -4.23 12.63 5.11
C PRO A 29 -5.60 12.13 4.63
N LEU A 30 -5.63 11.11 3.78
CA LEU A 30 -6.83 10.62 3.08
C LEU A 30 -7.16 9.16 3.40
N LEU A 31 -6.20 8.36 3.86
CA LEU A 31 -6.36 6.94 4.16
C LEU A 31 -6.00 6.65 5.61
N SER A 32 -6.85 5.85 6.26
CA SER A 32 -6.52 5.22 7.53
C SER A 32 -5.52 4.07 7.36
N ASP A 33 -4.92 3.63 8.47
CA ASP A 33 -4.00 2.49 8.48
C ASP A 33 -4.66 1.20 7.98
N ALA A 34 -5.92 0.96 8.38
CA ALA A 34 -6.69 -0.21 7.97
C ALA A 34 -7.04 -0.21 6.48
N GLU A 35 -7.37 0.95 5.91
CA GLU A 35 -7.61 1.08 4.46
C GLU A 35 -6.32 0.85 3.66
N ALA A 36 -5.19 1.39 4.13
CA ALA A 36 -3.89 1.16 3.49
C ALA A 36 -3.46 -0.31 3.57
N GLU A 37 -3.72 -0.99 4.70
CA GLU A 37 -3.51 -2.43 4.85
C GLU A 37 -4.36 -3.24 3.85
N TRP A 38 -5.64 -2.90 3.73
CA TRP A 38 -6.53 -3.56 2.77
C TRP A 38 -6.03 -3.39 1.32
N ILE A 39 -5.62 -2.18 0.93
CA ILE A 39 -5.03 -1.93 -0.40
C ILE A 39 -3.77 -2.78 -0.60
N ALA A 40 -2.88 -2.83 0.39
CA ALA A 40 -1.66 -3.62 0.32
C ALA A 40 -1.94 -5.11 0.10
N ARG A 41 -2.90 -5.68 0.85
CA ARG A 41 -3.36 -7.07 0.68
C ARG A 41 -3.99 -7.32 -0.69
N TYR A 42 -4.81 -6.38 -1.17
CA TYR A 42 -5.40 -6.42 -2.51
C TYR A 42 -4.32 -6.44 -3.62
N LEU A 43 -3.29 -5.58 -3.52
CA LEU A 43 -2.18 -5.51 -4.48
C LEU A 43 -1.34 -6.79 -4.50
N ARG A 44 -1.19 -7.44 -3.34
CA ARG A 44 -0.56 -8.77 -3.22
C ARG A 44 -1.45 -9.91 -3.69
N GLY A 45 -2.77 -9.70 -3.77
CA GLY A 45 -3.73 -10.73 -4.10
C GLY A 45 -4.06 -11.66 -2.94
N GLU A 46 -3.86 -11.20 -1.70
CA GLU A 46 -4.21 -11.93 -0.48
C GLU A 46 -5.69 -11.79 -0.13
N ASP A 47 -6.31 -10.70 -0.56
CA ASP A 47 -7.75 -10.52 -0.52
C ASP A 47 -8.35 -11.01 -1.84
N ALA A 48 -8.33 -12.34 -2.00
CA ALA A 48 -9.21 -13.05 -2.91
C ALA A 48 -10.36 -13.60 -2.07
N SER A 49 -11.56 -13.05 -2.25
CA SER A 49 -12.79 -13.75 -1.88
C SER A 49 -12.84 -15.12 -2.53
#